data_AF-A0A7C7CZV5-F1
#
_entry.id   AF-A0A7C7CZV5-F1
#
_cell.length_a   1.000
_cell.length_b   1.000
_cell.length_c   1.000
_cell.angle_alpha   90.00
_cell.angle_beta   90.00
_cell.angle_gamma   90.00
#
_symmetry.space_group_name_H-M   'P 1'
#
loop_
_entity.id
_entity.type
_entity.pdbx_description
1 polymer ?
#
loop_
_entity_poly.entity_id
_entity_poly.type
_entity_poly.pdbx_seq_one_letter_code
_entity_poly.pdbx_strand_id
1 'polypeptide(L)'
;EHIMLAGIETHICVYQTASDLLGEKYQVEIVADATSSRTQSNKKIGLEKIKHEGGCLTSVETLLFEIQGTATGEQFRELIKLIKKFN
;
A
#
# COMPACT_ATOMS: atom_id res chain seq x y z
N GLU A 1 4.08 8.26 -12.82
CA GLU A 1 4.06 8.69 -11.41
C GLU A 1 3.69 7.48 -10.53
N HIS A 2 4.07 7.50 -9.25
CA HIS A 2 3.85 6.39 -8.31
C HIS A 2 2.69 6.74 -7.37
N ILE A 3 1.66 5.90 -7.32
CA ILE A 3 0.47 6.06 -6.48
C ILE A 3 0.44 4.98 -5.40
N MET A 4 0.35 5.43 -4.15
CA MET A 4 0.16 4.58 -2.99
C MET A 4 -1.32 4.56 -2.61
N LEU A 5 -1.93 3.38 -2.54
CA LEU A 5 -3.34 3.23 -2.20
C LEU A 5 -3.55 2.47 -0.91
N ALA A 6 -4.42 3.02 -0.06
CA ALA A 6 -4.90 2.46 1.18
C ALA A 6 -6.42 2.71 1.31
N GLY A 7 -7.09 1.99 2.22
CA GLY A 7 -8.52 2.17 2.48
C GLY A 7 -9.38 0.92 2.32
N ILE A 8 -10.69 1.13 2.21
CA ILE A 8 -11.71 0.07 2.15
C ILE A 8 -12.77 0.38 1.07
N GLU A 9 -13.41 -0.61 0.45
CA GLU A 9 -13.14 -2.05 0.58
C GLU A 9 -12.12 -2.54 -0.44
N THR A 10 -11.16 -3.38 -0.02
CA THR A 10 -10.03 -3.86 -0.85
C THR A 10 -10.47 -4.43 -2.19
N HIS A 11 -11.55 -5.21 -2.21
CA HIS A 11 -12.03 -5.95 -3.39
C HIS A 11 -13.05 -5.19 -4.24
N ILE A 12 -13.46 -4.00 -3.80
CA ILE A 12 -14.45 -3.17 -4.49
C ILE A 12 -13.75 -1.88 -4.91
N CYS A 13 -13.76 -0.86 -4.04
CA CYS A 13 -13.28 0.47 -4.38
C CYS A 13 -11.77 0.50 -4.58
N VAL A 14 -10.98 -0.13 -3.70
CA VAL A 14 -9.51 -0.11 -3.84
C VAL A 14 -9.08 -0.83 -5.11
N TYR A 15 -9.69 -1.99 -5.39
CA TYR A 15 -9.42 -2.74 -6.62
C TYR A 15 -9.81 -1.94 -7.87
N GLN A 16 -11.02 -1.37 -7.94
CA GLN A 16 -11.47 -0.62 -9.12
C GLN A 16 -10.59 0.62 -9.36
N THR A 17 -10.28 1.39 -8.30
CA THR A 17 -9.38 2.54 -8.42
C THR A 17 -7.97 2.13 -8.86
N ALA A 18 -7.43 1.03 -8.35
CA ALA A 18 -6.13 0.52 -8.76
C ALA A 18 -6.14 0.09 -10.25
N SER A 19 -7.22 -0.57 -10.68
CA SER A 19 -7.41 -1.01 -12.07
C SER A 19 -7.41 0.17 -13.04
N ASP A 20 -8.16 1.23 -12.72
CA ASP A 20 -8.24 2.45 -13.54
C ASP A 20 -6.86 3.12 -13.64
N LEU A 21 -6.16 3.29 -12.51
CA LEU A 21 -4.81 3.89 -12.48
C LEU A 21 -3.77 3.07 -13.23
N LEU A 22 -3.83 1.74 -13.13
CA LEU A 22 -2.96 0.84 -13.91
C LEU A 22 -3.26 0.96 -15.41
N GLY A 23 -4.53 1.08 -15.79
CA GLY A 23 -4.96 1.34 -17.18
C GLY A 23 -4.42 2.66 -17.72
N GLU A 24 -4.31 3.68 -16.86
CA GLU A 24 -3.66 4.97 -17.17
C GLU A 24 -2.12 4.93 -17.09
N LYS A 25 -1.52 3.76 -16.85
CA LYS A 25 -0.07 3.51 -16.79
C LYS A 25 0.64 4.15 -15.59
N TYR A 26 -0.07 4.42 -14.50
CA TYR A 26 0.58 4.72 -13.22
C TYR A 26 1.24 3.48 -12.64
N GLN A 27 2.30 3.68 -11.85
CA GLN A 27 2.81 2.64 -10.97
C GLN A 27 1.95 2.65 -9.71
N VAL A 28 1.34 1.52 -9.37
CA VAL A 28 0.39 1.41 -8.26
C VAL A 28 0.92 0.43 -7.23
N GLU A 29 1.03 0.90 -5.99
CA GLU A 29 1.34 0.09 -4.82
C GLU A 29 0.20 0.13 -3.81
N ILE A 30 -0.26 -1.05 -3.40
CA ILE A 30 -1.29 -1.18 -2.38
C ILE A 30 -0.64 -1.41 -1.02
N VAL A 31 -0.95 -0.55 -0.07
CA VAL A 31 -0.49 -0.65 1.32
C VAL A 31 -1.36 -1.69 2.04
N ALA A 32 -0.93 -2.95 2.01
CA ALA A 32 -1.78 -4.11 2.29
C ALA A 32 -2.28 -4.17 3.75
N ASP A 33 -1.48 -3.73 4.71
CA ASP A 33 -1.82 -3.59 6.13
C ASP A 33 -2.68 -2.34 6.43
N ALA A 34 -2.72 -1.37 5.52
CA ALA A 34 -3.63 -0.21 5.56
C ALA A 34 -4.89 -0.37 4.67
N THR A 35 -5.19 -1.59 4.24
CA THR A 35 -6.44 -1.90 3.52
C THR A 35 -7.26 -2.96 4.24
N SER A 36 -8.58 -2.95 4.02
CA SER A 36 -9.46 -3.97 4.60
C SER A 36 -10.72 -4.22 3.76
N SER A 37 -11.37 -5.33 4.03
CA SER A 37 -12.70 -5.70 3.52
C SER A 37 -13.49 -6.35 4.65
N ARG A 38 -14.81 -6.46 4.50
CA ARG A 38 -15.66 -7.10 5.53
C ARG A 38 -15.23 -8.53 5.88
N THR A 39 -14.69 -9.28 4.91
CA THR A 39 -14.14 -10.62 5.13
C THR A 39 -12.69 -10.71 4.67
N GLN A 40 -11.89 -11.55 5.33
CA GLN A 40 -10.50 -11.80 4.94
C GLN A 40 -10.39 -12.44 3.54
N SER A 41 -11.35 -13.29 3.17
CA SER A 41 -11.41 -13.88 1.84
C SER A 41 -11.57 -12.82 0.76
N ASN A 42 -12.45 -11.84 0.98
CA ASN A 42 -12.65 -10.74 0.04
C ASN A 42 -11.39 -9.87 -0.04
N LYS A 43 -10.76 -9.53 1.10
CA LYS A 43 -9.48 -8.81 1.10
C LYS A 43 -8.45 -9.51 0.22
N LYS A 44 -8.28 -10.83 0.39
CA LYS A 44 -7.33 -11.64 -0.39
C LYS A 44 -7.66 -11.61 -1.89
N ILE A 45 -8.93 -11.75 -2.27
CA ILE A 45 -9.35 -11.69 -3.68
C ILE A 45 -8.98 -10.33 -4.28
N GLY A 46 -9.27 -9.23 -3.59
CA GLY A 46 -8.92 -7.88 -4.06
C GLY A 46 -7.42 -7.72 -4.30
N LEU A 47 -6.58 -8.10 -3.34
CA LEU A 47 -5.12 -7.99 -3.45
C LEU A 47 -4.55 -8.85 -4.60
N GLU A 48 -5.03 -10.09 -4.76
CA GLU A 48 -4.56 -10.95 -5.85
C GLU A 48 -4.98 -10.43 -7.24
N LYS A 49 -6.18 -9.86 -7.36
CA LYS A 49 -6.62 -9.22 -8.61
C LYS A 49 -5.73 -8.03 -8.98
N ILE A 50 -5.43 -7.15 -8.01
CA ILE A 50 -4.56 -5.99 -8.25
C ILE A 50 -3.16 -6.45 -8.69
N LYS A 51 -2.60 -7.47 -8.02
CA LYS A 51 -1.31 -8.05 -8.44
C LYS A 51 -1.34 -8.59 -9.85
N HIS A 52 -2.42 -9.28 -10.22
CA HIS A 52 -2.55 -9.86 -11.56
C HIS A 52 -2.62 -8.80 -12.67
N GLU A 53 -3.17 -7.63 -12.36
CA GLU A 53 -3.24 -6.47 -13.28
C GLU A 53 -1.93 -5.66 -13.34
N GLY A 54 -0.92 -6.04 -12.56
CA GLY A 54 0.40 -5.41 -12.56
C GLY A 54 0.66 -4.43 -11.41
N GLY A 55 -0.26 -4.31 -10.46
CA GLY A 55 -0.03 -3.57 -9.22
C GLY A 55 0.91 -4.32 -8.26
N CYS A 56 1.63 -3.57 -7.43
CA CYS A 56 2.49 -4.11 -6.39
C CYS A 56 1.81 -4.04 -5.02
N LEU A 57 2.28 -4.86 -4.07
CA LEU A 57 1.86 -4.79 -2.68
C LEU A 57 3.03 -4.33 -1.83
N THR A 58 2.76 -3.45 -0.88
CA THR A 58 3.70 -2.98 0.14
C THR A 58 3.04 -3.03 1.52
N SER A 59 3.76 -2.60 2.56
CA SER A 59 3.24 -2.38 3.91
C SER A 59 3.50 -0.94 4.33
N VAL A 60 2.83 -0.44 5.37
CA VAL A 60 3.09 0.90 5.91
C VAL A 60 4.56 1.04 6.29
N GLU A 61 5.15 0.04 6.94
CA GLU A 61 6.55 0.06 7.34
C GLU A 61 7.50 0.07 6.14
N THR A 62 7.29 -0.82 5.16
CA THR A 62 8.10 -0.88 3.94
C THR A 62 8.05 0.44 3.18
N LEU A 63 6.84 0.95 2.92
CA LEU A 63 6.61 2.21 2.21
C LEU A 63 7.34 3.38 2.86
N LEU A 64 7.20 3.52 4.18
CA LEU A 64 7.79 4.63 4.90
C LEU A 64 9.33 4.61 4.83
N PHE A 65 9.95 3.44 4.92
CA PHE A 65 11.41 3.32 4.80
C PHE A 65 11.91 3.46 3.36
N GLU A 66 11.14 3.01 2.37
CA GLU A 66 11.44 3.23 0.95
C GLU A 66 11.46 4.72 0.61
N ILE A 67 10.46 5.49 1.08
CA ILE A 67 10.42 6.95 0.90
C ILE A 67 11.58 7.62 1.65
N GLN A 68 11.90 7.19 2.86
CA GLN A 68 12.98 7.76 3.66
C GLN A 68 14.35 7.61 2.98
N GLY A 69 14.60 6.50 2.28
CA GLY A 69 15.76 6.26 1.42
C GLY A 69 17.13 6.14 2.12
N THR A 70 17.32 6.75 3.29
CA THR A 70 18.56 6.71 4.08
C THR A 70 18.31 6.50 5.56
N ALA A 71 19.14 5.67 6.19
CA ALA A 71 19.03 5.32 7.61
C ALA A 71 19.72 6.31 8.56
N THR A 72 19.73 7.61 8.21
CA THR A 72 20.45 8.65 8.97
C THR A 72 19.64 9.95 9.06
N GLY A 73 20.05 10.84 9.96
CA GLY A 73 19.43 12.17 10.11
C GLY A 73 18.33 12.24 11.16
N GLU A 74 17.72 13.41 11.29
CA GLU A 74 16.63 13.67 12.25
C GLU A 74 15.32 13.01 11.80
N GLN A 75 14.97 13.11 10.52
CA GLN A 75 13.76 12.51 9.95
C GLN A 75 13.73 10.99 10.14
N PHE A 76 14.83 10.28 9.87
CA PHE A 76 14.93 8.84 10.14
C PHE A 76 14.70 8.51 11.62
N ARG A 77 15.27 9.31 12.53
CA ARG A 77 15.09 9.12 13.98
C ARG A 77 13.64 9.30 14.40
N GLU A 78 12.95 10.30 13.88
CA GLU A 78 11.52 10.49 14.13
C GLU A 78 10.67 9.39 13.51
N LEU A 79 11.01 8.92 12.30
CA LEU A 79 10.31 7.82 11.65
C LEU A 79 10.42 6.51 12.45
N ILE A 80 11.62 6.17 12.93
CA ILE A 80 11.84 5.01 13.80
C ILE A 80 11.00 5.12 15.09
N LYS A 81 10.93 6.31 15.69
CA LYS A 81 10.08 6.53 16.87
C LYS A 81 8.60 6.34 16.57
N LEU A 82 8.15 6.76 15.39
CA LEU A 82 6.77 6.59 14.95
C LEU A 82 6.42 5.10 14.79
N ILE A 83 7.22 4.37 14.01
CA ILE A 83 6.96 2.94 13.70
C ILE A 83 6.97 2.08 14.97
N LYS A 84 7.91 2.33 15.89
CA LYS A 84 7.96 1.63 17.20
C LYS A 84 6.72 1.80 18.08
N LYS A 85 5.84 2.76 17.81
CA LYS A 85 4.59 2.92 18.57
C LYS A 85 3.46 2.03 18.04
N PHE A 86 3.57 1.56 16.80
CA PHE A 86 2.52 0.78 16.11
C PHE A 86 2.84 -0.71 15.99
N ASN A 87 4.11 -1.08 16.20
CA ASN A 87 4.58 -2.46 16.41
C ASN A 87 4.59 -2.82 17.90
#